data_AF-A0A2N0PK33-F1
#
_entry.id   AF-A0A2N0PK33-F1
#
_cell.length_a   1.000
_cell.length_b   1.000
_cell.length_c   1.000
_cell.angle_alpha   90.00
_cell.angle_beta   90.00
_cell.angle_gamma   90.00
#
_symmetry.space_group_name_H-M   'P 1'
#
loop_
_entity.id
_entity.type
_entity.pdbx_description
1 polymer ?
#
loop_
_entity_poly.entity_id
_entity_poly.type
_entity_poly.pdbx_seq_one_letter_code
_entity_poly.pdbx_strand_id
1 'polypeptide(L)'
;MSSIIELSDIDDYNEKDLIKMRENNSDSENELESEETLAFFTSQLRVPKVIYTTVPIEYPDTSSEGVATVYNVTGWKNHTDAFSDIQYSTNGSGGTTNIQECPFFGGIPVKKNQRKCQGIKFCQFTDPELVNQEHCSVDFDSEIFQHYTQQNNNNTKEAKTYTLFLAAKDTPCNFKKDNIPCNGGPHIGRITNYQTNIVSYFIGCNKYKQGDKWHRYIKIKQDEVDISLLQSLFTGSASVQDTVKCSMILSKSCKRKKCDMPHTHNGTIVRGEIIDKPCQVRFIKFIPYDIVKCPFVALVCVGTHNHPPPAPERIPSGIKNNLESLITQAIQQDDNVTSRSILSGNLLSAYFNKETLAEVHVSLNNIDKLRYLVGKAYKTLHPFGQGVIGIYHDILNPKSDLINYVRKIDLYSNNGQVIITCMLDNQAKKLITLDYFQIDVSFKRVKGEINEFEINTYDSKHHLILSFCRIFTNVFTAEGYHRLFSSLFQIIREVSGQSIQFRHIHGSGIGCILADLDAAQAKGLGLALHDLDHEKSWETHLTFILKTCLVHFERNLFHKTFTISTKNLIRQIPNATSKEQVHDLLQQIEDTNDEGIKGILFIYFRSLKELI
;
A
#
# COMPACT_ATOMS: atom_id res chain seq x y z
N MET A 1 7.51 20.49 53.15
CA MET A 1 6.28 20.78 53.90
C MET A 1 5.26 21.26 52.89
N SER A 2 4.23 20.45 52.68
CA SER A 2 3.18 20.60 51.68
C SER A 2 2.14 21.63 52.13
N SER A 3 1.71 22.49 51.23
CA SER A 3 0.38 23.12 51.28
C SER A 3 -0.36 22.75 50.00
N ILE A 4 -1.15 21.68 50.11
CA ILE A 4 -2.22 21.35 49.17
C ILE A 4 -3.34 22.35 49.50
N ILE A 5 -3.68 23.21 48.55
CA ILE A 5 -4.93 23.97 48.59
C ILE A 5 -5.92 23.17 47.72
N GLU A 6 -6.68 22.29 48.36
CA GLU A 6 -7.96 21.82 47.83
C GLU A 6 -8.98 22.93 48.05
N LEU A 7 -9.47 23.54 46.97
CA LEU A 7 -10.65 24.38 47.02
C LEU A 7 -11.84 23.50 46.59
N SER A 8 -12.75 23.26 47.53
CA SER A 8 -14.02 22.59 47.34
C SER A 8 -14.98 23.52 46.59
N ASP A 9 -15.32 23.19 45.34
CA ASP A 9 -16.30 23.92 44.52
C ASP A 9 -17.73 23.45 44.83
N ILE A 10 -18.33 23.96 45.90
CA ILE A 10 -19.80 24.07 46.05
C ILE A 10 -20.06 25.31 46.90
N ASP A 11 -20.75 26.31 46.35
CA ASP A 11 -21.62 27.20 47.12
C ASP A 11 -22.72 27.77 46.21
N ASP A 12 -23.94 27.75 46.75
CA ASP A 12 -25.22 28.07 46.12
C ASP A 12 -25.38 29.55 45.70
N TYR A 13 -26.16 29.76 44.63
CA TYR A 13 -26.53 31.06 44.08
C TYR A 13 -27.37 31.91 45.06
N ASN A 14 -27.09 33.21 45.13
CA ASN A 14 -27.89 34.18 45.87
C ASN A 14 -28.65 35.12 44.89
N GLU A 15 -29.97 35.20 45.04
CA GLU A 15 -30.95 35.80 44.12
C GLU A 15 -30.83 37.33 43.94
N LYS A 16 -29.91 37.99 44.66
CA LYS A 16 -29.72 39.44 44.64
C LYS A 16 -28.86 39.96 43.49
N ASP A 17 -28.05 39.12 42.85
CA ASP A 17 -27.19 39.53 41.73
C ASP A 17 -27.94 39.63 40.39
N LEU A 18 -29.12 39.01 40.27
CA LEU A 18 -29.99 39.08 39.09
C LEU A 18 -30.66 40.45 38.92
N ILE A 19 -30.85 41.21 39.99
CA ILE A 19 -31.60 42.48 39.95
C ILE A 19 -30.74 43.63 39.38
N LYS A 20 -29.41 43.59 39.59
CA LYS A 20 -28.49 44.59 39.01
C LYS A 20 -28.32 44.47 37.49
N MET A 21 -28.69 43.35 36.88
CA MET A 21 -28.59 43.15 35.43
C MET A 21 -29.75 43.76 34.64
N ARG A 22 -30.83 44.23 35.29
CA ARG A 22 -32.02 44.76 34.59
C ARG A 22 -32.11 46.28 34.49
N GLU A 23 -31.30 47.05 35.22
CA GLU A 23 -31.50 48.50 35.35
C GLU A 23 -30.53 49.40 34.57
N ASN A 24 -29.55 48.87 33.82
CA ASN A 24 -28.58 49.72 33.10
C ASN A 24 -28.88 49.98 31.61
N ASN A 25 -30.09 49.66 31.12
CA ASN A 25 -30.54 50.14 29.81
C ASN A 25 -31.43 51.37 29.97
N SER A 26 -30.79 52.53 30.19
CA SER A 26 -31.41 53.82 29.90
C SER A 26 -30.37 54.78 29.31
N ASP A 27 -30.65 55.18 28.08
CA ASP A 27 -29.92 56.04 27.16
C ASP A 27 -29.09 57.20 27.75
N SER A 28 -27.83 57.32 27.29
CA SER A 28 -27.23 58.60 26.89
C SER A 28 -25.98 58.37 26.02
N GLU A 29 -26.00 58.91 24.82
CA GLU A 29 -24.88 58.97 23.86
C GLU A 29 -23.67 59.71 24.44
N ASN A 30 -22.46 59.12 24.39
CA ASN A 30 -21.20 59.77 24.01
C ASN A 30 -19.98 58.81 24.10
N GLU A 31 -19.12 58.92 23.08
CA GLU A 31 -17.73 58.45 22.95
C GLU A 31 -17.45 56.93 22.89
N LEU A 32 -17.13 56.48 21.66
CA LEU A 32 -16.66 55.13 21.31
C LEU A 32 -15.27 54.84 21.91
N GLU A 33 -15.22 54.50 23.19
CA GLU A 33 -14.24 53.52 23.69
C GLU A 33 -14.74 52.13 23.27
N SER A 34 -13.92 51.35 22.56
CA SER A 34 -14.26 49.98 22.20
C SER A 34 -14.35 49.12 23.45
N GLU A 35 -15.54 48.98 24.03
CA GLU A 35 -15.81 48.02 25.10
C GLU A 35 -15.45 46.62 24.59
N GLU A 36 -14.31 46.08 25.02
CA GLU A 36 -13.93 44.69 24.77
C GLU A 36 -15.02 43.79 25.37
N THR A 37 -15.88 43.24 24.52
CA THR A 37 -16.98 42.37 24.95
C THR A 37 -16.40 41.04 25.46
N LEU A 38 -16.28 40.90 26.78
CA LEU A 38 -15.76 39.70 27.43
C LEU A 38 -16.79 38.55 27.38
N ALA A 39 -16.35 37.36 26.98
CA ALA A 39 -17.18 36.16 26.99
C ALA A 39 -16.92 35.31 28.24
N PHE A 40 -17.97 34.91 28.96
CA PHE A 40 -17.87 34.16 30.21
C PHE A 40 -18.31 32.70 30.05
N PHE A 41 -17.39 31.75 30.22
CA PHE A 41 -17.69 30.31 30.21
C PHE A 41 -17.99 29.75 31.60
N THR A 42 -17.43 30.39 32.63
CA THR A 42 -17.77 30.19 34.05
C THR A 42 -17.64 31.53 34.77
N SER A 43 -18.02 31.61 36.05
CA SER A 43 -17.79 32.80 36.89
C SER A 43 -16.32 33.25 36.96
N GLN A 44 -15.38 32.32 36.77
CA GLN A 44 -13.93 32.57 36.85
C GLN A 44 -13.21 32.49 35.50
N LEU A 45 -13.85 31.97 34.44
CA LEU A 45 -13.25 31.83 33.11
C LEU A 45 -13.91 32.80 32.14
N ARG A 46 -13.32 33.99 32.05
CA ARG A 46 -13.62 35.00 31.04
C ARG A 46 -12.57 34.97 29.93
N VAL A 47 -12.96 35.27 28.70
CA VAL A 47 -12.04 35.36 27.56
C VAL A 47 -12.34 36.63 26.74
N PRO A 48 -11.30 37.38 26.33
CA PRO A 48 -11.46 38.60 25.53
C PRO A 48 -11.66 38.34 24.04
N LYS A 49 -11.28 37.16 23.53
CA LYS A 49 -11.37 36.82 22.10
C LYS A 49 -12.18 35.55 21.88
N VAL A 50 -13.18 35.64 21.01
CA VAL A 50 -13.98 34.50 20.54
C VAL A 50 -13.88 34.41 19.02
N ILE A 51 -13.54 33.23 18.53
CA ILE A 51 -13.43 32.88 17.11
C ILE A 51 -14.53 31.88 16.80
N TYR A 52 -15.34 32.14 15.77
CA TYR A 52 -16.37 31.21 15.33
C TYR A 52 -15.91 30.49 14.05
N THR A 53 -16.13 29.18 13.99
CA THR A 53 -15.73 28.36 12.84
C THR A 53 -16.68 27.19 12.61
N THR A 54 -16.70 26.70 11.38
CA THR A 54 -17.38 25.46 10.97
C THR A 54 -16.39 24.38 10.56
N VAL A 55 -15.08 24.60 10.78
CA VAL A 55 -14.02 23.65 10.45
C VAL A 55 -13.09 23.45 11.66
N PRO A 56 -12.61 22.22 11.90
CA PRO A 56 -11.61 21.96 12.94
C PRO A 56 -10.34 22.79 12.70
N ILE A 57 -9.68 23.20 13.79
CA ILE A 57 -8.44 23.99 13.75
C ILE A 57 -7.26 23.15 14.24
N GLU A 58 -6.15 23.20 13.52
CA GLU A 58 -4.92 22.46 13.84
C GLU A 58 -4.11 23.09 14.98
N TYR A 59 -3.93 24.41 14.94
CA TYR A 59 -3.20 25.19 15.93
C TYR A 59 -4.12 26.31 16.43
N PRO A 60 -5.00 26.03 17.41
CA PRO A 60 -5.89 27.05 17.94
C PRO A 60 -5.10 28.16 18.63
N ASP A 61 -5.51 29.41 18.41
CA ASP A 61 -4.96 30.59 19.07
C ASP A 61 -5.03 30.46 20.60
N THR A 62 -4.06 31.04 21.28
CA THR A 62 -3.95 31.09 22.73
C THR A 62 -3.63 32.50 23.21
N SER A 63 -3.86 32.79 24.49
CA SER A 63 -3.40 34.03 25.13
C SER A 63 -3.37 33.83 26.64
N SER A 64 -2.70 34.73 27.38
CA SER A 64 -2.68 34.71 28.84
C SER A 64 -4.08 34.70 29.47
N GLU A 65 -5.01 35.46 28.89
CA GLU A 65 -6.41 35.56 29.34
C GLU A 65 -7.33 34.50 28.72
N GLY A 66 -6.92 33.90 27.62
CA GLY A 66 -7.62 32.85 26.91
C GLY A 66 -8.23 33.29 25.59
N VAL A 67 -8.28 32.36 24.63
CA VAL A 67 -9.02 32.52 23.37
C VAL A 67 -10.01 31.38 23.26
N ALA A 68 -11.27 31.70 22.98
CA ALA A 68 -12.30 30.70 22.69
C ALA A 68 -12.43 30.49 21.19
N THR A 69 -12.39 29.24 20.76
CA THR A 69 -12.85 28.83 19.42
C THR A 69 -14.16 28.08 19.57
N VAL A 70 -15.22 28.58 18.94
CA VAL A 70 -16.57 28.00 18.97
C VAL A 70 -16.86 27.37 17.61
N TYR A 71 -17.20 26.09 17.64
CA TYR A 71 -17.47 25.28 16.46
C TYR A 71 -18.96 25.05 16.32
N ASN A 72 -19.53 25.43 15.18
CA ASN A 72 -20.87 24.95 14.80
C ASN A 72 -20.75 23.53 14.25
N VAL A 73 -21.31 22.56 14.96
CA VAL A 73 -21.26 21.12 14.64
C VAL A 73 -22.58 20.60 14.06
N THR A 74 -23.44 21.50 13.57
CA THR A 74 -24.71 21.12 12.94
C THR A 74 -24.47 20.16 11.77
N GLY A 75 -25.12 19.00 11.80
CA GLY A 75 -25.01 17.98 10.74
C GLY A 75 -23.74 17.11 10.80
N TRP A 76 -22.87 17.31 11.79
CA TRP A 76 -21.68 16.47 11.97
C TRP A 76 -22.06 15.10 12.51
N LYS A 77 -21.42 14.04 12.02
CA LYS A 77 -21.63 12.67 12.55
C LYS A 77 -21.17 12.55 14.00
N ASN A 78 -20.11 13.27 14.37
CA ASN A 78 -19.56 13.30 15.72
C ASN A 78 -19.07 14.70 16.07
N HIS A 79 -19.68 15.33 17.08
CA HIS A 79 -19.32 16.67 17.53
C HIS A 79 -17.90 16.76 18.11
N THR A 80 -17.30 15.65 18.56
CA THR A 80 -15.94 15.68 19.12
C THR A 80 -14.85 15.83 18.06
N ASP A 81 -15.18 15.61 16.79
CA ASP A 81 -14.25 15.77 15.66
C ASP A 81 -13.79 17.23 15.54
N ALA A 82 -14.51 18.19 16.15
CA ALA A 82 -14.09 19.59 16.26
C ALA A 82 -12.70 19.75 16.89
N PHE A 83 -12.28 18.77 17.70
CA PHE A 83 -10.99 18.78 18.41
C PHE A 83 -9.98 17.75 17.87
N SER A 84 -10.30 16.99 16.82
CA SER A 84 -9.43 15.89 16.35
C SER A 84 -8.14 16.37 15.69
N ASP A 85 -8.23 17.54 15.04
CA ASP A 85 -7.20 18.05 14.15
C ASP A 85 -6.13 18.85 14.91
N ILE A 86 -6.34 19.12 16.20
CA ILE A 86 -5.38 19.82 17.07
C ILE A 86 -4.04 19.08 17.10
N GLN A 87 -2.99 19.73 16.62
CA GLN A 87 -1.63 19.17 16.52
C GLN A 87 -0.86 19.19 17.85
N TYR A 88 -1.25 20.05 18.79
CA TYR A 88 -0.70 20.04 20.14
C TYR A 88 -1.03 18.73 20.89
N SER A 89 -0.08 18.20 21.64
CA SER A 89 -0.30 16.98 22.43
C SER A 89 -1.16 17.27 23.66
N THR A 90 -2.43 16.88 23.59
CA THR A 90 -3.45 17.15 24.64
C THR A 90 -3.95 15.88 25.36
N ASN A 91 -3.33 14.72 25.12
CA ASN A 91 -3.76 13.41 25.63
C ASN A 91 -3.27 13.09 27.07
N GLY A 92 -2.87 14.11 27.83
CA GLY A 92 -2.39 13.95 29.22
C GLY A 92 -3.51 13.72 30.24
N SER A 93 -3.14 13.48 31.49
CA SER A 93 -4.07 13.49 32.62
C SER A 93 -4.79 14.85 32.70
N GLY A 94 -6.06 14.83 33.08
CA GLY A 94 -6.91 16.01 33.09
C GLY A 94 -8.21 15.75 33.85
N GLY A 95 -8.90 16.85 34.17
CA GLY A 95 -10.16 16.84 34.90
C GLY A 95 -11.34 16.89 33.94
N THR A 96 -12.40 16.16 34.29
CA THR A 96 -13.73 16.34 33.69
C THR A 96 -14.67 16.79 34.79
N THR A 97 -15.36 17.90 34.56
CA THR A 97 -16.38 18.43 35.46
C THR A 97 -17.64 18.79 34.68
N ASN A 98 -18.76 18.82 35.36
CA ASN A 98 -20.05 19.18 34.78
C ASN A 98 -20.39 20.59 35.25
N ILE A 99 -20.81 21.45 34.33
CA ILE A 99 -21.30 22.79 34.65
C ILE A 99 -22.78 22.81 34.31
N GLN A 100 -23.63 23.04 35.31
CA GLN A 100 -25.08 23.04 35.12
C GLN A 100 -25.55 24.25 34.33
N GLU A 101 -24.95 25.42 34.58
CA GLU A 101 -25.30 26.66 33.89
C GLU A 101 -24.05 27.31 33.31
N CYS A 102 -23.79 27.11 32.02
CA CYS A 102 -22.69 27.79 31.34
C CYS A 102 -23.18 29.13 30.77
N PRO A 103 -22.67 30.30 31.24
CA PRO A 103 -23.17 31.61 30.80
C PRO A 103 -23.03 31.82 29.29
N PHE A 104 -21.90 31.39 28.70
CA PHE A 104 -21.64 31.51 27.26
C PHE A 104 -22.70 30.80 26.39
N PHE A 105 -23.20 29.65 26.85
CA PHE A 105 -24.25 28.90 26.17
C PHE A 105 -25.64 29.23 26.71
N GLY A 106 -25.84 30.43 27.27
CA GLY A 106 -27.16 30.88 27.75
C GLY A 106 -27.73 30.04 28.88
N GLY A 107 -26.88 29.54 29.79
CA GLY A 107 -27.30 28.72 30.94
C GLY A 107 -27.50 27.24 30.63
N ILE A 108 -27.06 26.75 29.46
CA ILE A 108 -27.17 25.32 29.12
C ILE A 108 -26.15 24.48 29.91
N PRO A 109 -26.52 23.28 30.38
CA PRO A 109 -25.60 22.32 30.96
C PRO A 109 -24.54 21.84 29.98
N VAL A 110 -23.27 21.90 30.39
CA VAL A 110 -22.12 21.49 29.58
C VAL A 110 -21.17 20.59 30.35
N LYS A 111 -20.52 19.70 29.62
CA LYS A 111 -19.35 18.95 30.08
C LYS A 111 -18.09 19.78 29.82
N LYS A 112 -17.33 20.06 30.88
CA LYS A 112 -16.02 20.73 30.82
C LYS A 112 -14.91 19.69 30.91
N ASN A 113 -14.03 19.67 29.91
CA ASN A 113 -12.88 18.75 29.87
C ASN A 113 -11.60 19.56 29.75
N GLN A 114 -10.78 19.57 30.80
CA GLN A 114 -9.55 20.35 30.85
C GLN A 114 -8.32 19.45 30.69
N ARG A 115 -7.45 19.83 29.76
CA ARG A 115 -6.15 19.19 29.50
C ARG A 115 -5.06 20.24 29.45
N LYS A 116 -3.81 19.83 29.63
CA LYS A 116 -2.63 20.67 29.38
C LYS A 116 -1.94 20.23 28.09
N CYS A 117 -1.35 21.17 27.38
CA CYS A 117 -0.33 20.85 26.38
C CYS A 117 0.78 20.09 27.09
N GLN A 118 1.14 18.91 26.58
CA GLN A 118 2.25 18.15 27.13
C GLN A 118 3.61 18.64 26.62
N GLY A 119 3.61 19.69 25.80
CA GLY A 119 4.78 20.29 25.17
C GLY A 119 5.32 19.47 24.00
N ILE A 120 6.63 19.56 23.79
CA ILE A 120 7.33 18.97 22.66
C ILE A 120 8.49 18.09 23.12
N LYS A 121 9.08 17.41 22.15
CA LYS A 121 10.37 16.75 22.24
C LYS A 121 11.34 17.41 21.27
N PHE A 122 12.61 17.48 21.61
CA PHE A 122 13.62 18.08 20.74
C PHE A 122 14.97 17.36 20.88
N CYS A 123 15.83 17.43 19.86
CA CYS A 123 17.18 16.90 19.95
C CYS A 123 18.05 17.79 20.87
N GLN A 124 18.91 17.20 21.70
CA GLN A 124 19.83 17.95 22.58
C GLN A 124 20.77 18.93 21.86
N PHE A 125 20.99 18.73 20.55
CA PHE A 125 21.82 19.60 19.70
C PHE A 125 21.00 20.62 18.91
N THR A 126 19.70 20.77 19.22
CA THR A 126 18.82 21.76 18.61
C THR A 126 19.17 23.16 19.13
N ASP A 127 19.09 24.16 18.26
CA ASP A 127 19.32 25.55 18.65
C ASP A 127 18.42 25.96 19.84
N PRO A 128 18.99 26.38 20.98
CA PRO A 128 18.20 26.87 22.12
C PRO A 128 17.25 28.02 21.79
N GLU A 129 17.59 28.89 20.82
CA GLU A 129 16.70 29.98 20.40
C GLU A 129 15.43 29.43 19.75
N LEU A 130 15.57 28.41 18.89
CA LEU A 130 14.44 27.73 18.26
C LEU A 130 13.59 26.99 19.30
N VAL A 131 14.21 26.28 20.23
CA VAL A 131 13.49 25.46 21.24
C VAL A 131 12.69 26.30 22.23
N ASN A 132 13.16 27.51 22.52
CA ASN A 132 12.53 28.42 23.49
C ASN A 132 11.63 29.48 22.85
N GLN A 133 11.32 29.34 21.56
CA GLN A 133 10.37 30.23 20.89
C GLN A 133 9.02 30.20 21.61
N GLU A 134 8.49 31.39 21.90
CA GLU A 134 7.15 31.55 22.45
C GLU A 134 6.15 31.90 21.34
N HIS A 135 4.91 31.40 21.44
CA HIS A 135 3.87 31.77 20.51
C HIS A 135 2.47 31.65 21.12
N CYS A 136 1.56 32.45 20.55
CA CYS A 136 0.11 32.43 20.81
C CYS A 136 -0.70 32.07 19.57
N SER A 137 -0.11 32.20 18.38
CA SER A 137 -0.67 31.84 17.09
C SER A 137 0.45 31.25 16.22
N VAL A 138 0.08 30.54 15.15
CA VAL A 138 1.04 29.92 14.24
C VAL A 138 0.98 30.63 12.89
N ASP A 139 2.12 31.16 12.46
CA ASP A 139 2.32 31.64 11.10
C ASP A 139 2.93 30.53 10.25
N PHE A 140 2.11 29.94 9.39
CA PHE A 140 2.50 28.84 8.50
C PHE A 140 3.46 29.28 7.40
N ASP A 141 3.48 30.58 7.07
CA ASP A 141 4.33 31.14 6.02
C ASP A 141 5.68 31.61 6.56
N SER A 142 5.87 31.59 7.89
CA SER A 142 7.15 31.94 8.50
C SER A 142 8.27 31.00 8.06
N GLU A 143 9.42 31.56 7.71
CA GLU A 143 10.61 30.79 7.31
C GLU A 143 11.00 29.77 8.39
N ILE A 144 10.82 30.13 9.67
CA ILE A 144 11.10 29.26 10.81
C ILE A 144 10.18 28.04 10.78
N PHE A 145 8.85 28.22 10.66
CA PHE A 145 7.90 27.12 10.60
C PHE A 145 8.18 26.19 9.42
N GLN A 146 8.42 26.76 8.23
CA GLN A 146 8.76 25.96 7.05
C GLN A 146 10.08 25.21 7.22
N HIS A 147 11.11 25.82 7.80
CA HIS A 147 12.44 25.24 7.94
C HIS A 147 12.50 24.00 8.84
N TYR A 148 11.78 23.96 9.98
CA TYR A 148 11.79 22.76 10.84
C TYR A 148 10.69 21.75 10.51
N THR A 149 9.63 22.15 9.79
CA THR A 149 8.59 21.21 9.32
C THR A 149 8.99 20.48 8.04
N GLN A 150 9.80 21.11 7.19
CA GLN A 150 10.57 20.43 6.16
C GLN A 150 11.63 19.58 6.88
N GLN A 151 11.33 18.30 7.09
CA GLN A 151 12.33 17.36 7.61
C GLN A 151 13.53 17.38 6.66
N ASN A 152 14.60 18.06 7.06
CA ASN A 152 15.87 18.08 6.34
C ASN A 152 16.47 16.67 6.38
N ASN A 153 15.98 15.81 5.49
CA ASN A 153 16.72 14.63 5.07
C ASN A 153 17.95 15.16 4.33
N ASN A 154 19.04 15.39 5.05
CA ASN A 154 20.33 15.58 4.40
C ASN A 154 20.67 14.27 3.69
N ASN A 155 20.28 14.18 2.42
CA ASN A 155 20.46 13.00 1.58
C ASN A 155 21.90 12.94 1.01
N THR A 156 22.81 13.70 1.61
CA THR A 156 24.21 13.77 1.20
C THR A 156 24.87 12.42 1.43
N LYS A 157 25.83 12.10 0.56
CA LYS A 157 26.62 10.87 0.65
C LYS A 157 27.32 10.77 2.02
N GLU A 158 27.76 11.90 2.55
CA GLU A 158 28.34 12.04 3.88
C GLU A 158 27.36 11.68 5.01
N ALA A 159 26.17 12.29 5.05
CA ALA A 159 25.18 12.02 6.10
C ALA A 159 24.72 10.56 6.11
N LYS A 160 24.57 9.95 4.93
CA LYS A 160 24.33 8.51 4.78
C LYS A 160 25.46 7.66 5.37
N THR A 161 26.70 8.10 5.15
CA THR A 161 27.90 7.44 5.68
C THR A 161 27.93 7.48 7.21
N TYR A 162 27.68 8.64 7.82
CA TYR A 162 27.58 8.78 9.27
C TYR A 162 26.45 7.93 9.86
N THR A 163 25.28 7.92 9.20
CA THR A 163 24.13 7.11 9.62
C THR A 163 24.46 5.61 9.59
N LEU A 164 25.10 5.13 8.52
CA LEU A 164 25.55 3.75 8.39
C LEU A 164 26.59 3.38 9.46
N PHE A 165 27.56 4.25 9.72
CA PHE A 165 28.58 4.07 10.76
C PHE A 165 27.95 3.93 12.16
N LEU A 166 27.05 4.84 12.54
CA LEU A 166 26.33 4.80 13.82
C LEU A 166 25.48 3.54 13.94
N ALA A 167 24.71 3.20 12.90
CA ALA A 167 23.89 1.99 12.88
C ALA A 167 24.74 0.72 13.04
N ALA A 168 25.91 0.66 12.40
CA ALA A 168 26.83 -0.46 12.54
C ALA A 168 27.42 -0.61 13.95
N LYS A 169 27.67 0.51 14.66
CA LYS A 169 28.11 0.50 16.06
C LYS A 169 27.01 0.08 17.02
N ASP A 170 25.78 0.56 16.80
CA ASP A 170 24.62 0.24 17.64
C ASP A 170 24.13 -1.21 17.45
N THR A 171 24.37 -1.79 16.27
CA THR A 171 23.94 -3.16 15.97
C THR A 171 24.87 -4.18 16.66
N PRO A 172 24.35 -5.04 17.55
CA PRO A 172 25.15 -6.10 18.16
C PRO A 172 25.49 -7.21 17.15
N CYS A 173 26.50 -8.02 17.46
CA CYS A 173 26.82 -9.19 16.65
C CYS A 173 25.85 -10.33 17.00
N ASN A 174 25.20 -10.92 16.00
CA ASN A 174 24.22 -12.00 16.21
C ASN A 174 24.88 -13.35 16.56
N PHE A 175 26.19 -13.48 16.41
CA PHE A 175 26.92 -14.71 16.73
C PHE A 175 26.88 -15.01 18.23
N LYS A 176 26.62 -16.28 18.57
CA LYS A 176 26.72 -16.81 19.92
C LYS A 176 27.57 -18.07 19.91
N LYS A 177 28.46 -18.20 20.88
CA LYS A 177 29.21 -19.43 21.14
C LYS A 177 28.85 -19.92 22.53
N ASP A 178 28.31 -21.14 22.64
CA ASP A 178 27.85 -21.72 23.91
C ASP A 178 26.87 -20.80 24.67
N ASN A 179 25.91 -20.21 23.94
CA ASN A 179 24.98 -19.17 24.41
C ASN A 179 25.60 -17.83 24.85
N ILE A 180 26.91 -17.66 24.76
CA ILE A 180 27.58 -16.39 25.07
C ILE A 180 27.57 -15.50 23.81
N PRO A 181 26.99 -14.28 23.89
CA PRO A 181 26.94 -13.37 22.76
C PRO A 181 28.33 -12.84 22.39
N CYS A 182 28.57 -12.71 21.09
CA CYS A 182 29.81 -12.15 20.56
C CYS A 182 29.96 -10.67 20.95
N ASN A 183 31.07 -10.34 21.61
CA ASN A 183 31.47 -8.98 21.94
C ASN A 183 32.38 -8.33 20.88
N GLY A 184 32.32 -8.83 19.63
CA GLY A 184 33.08 -8.27 18.51
C GLY A 184 32.44 -6.98 17.97
N GLY A 185 33.29 -6.00 17.72
CA GLY A 185 32.93 -4.71 17.15
C GLY A 185 32.80 -4.76 15.63
N PRO A 186 32.11 -3.77 15.03
CA PRO A 186 32.08 -3.59 13.58
C PRO A 186 33.48 -3.20 13.07
N HIS A 187 33.85 -3.72 11.91
CA HIS A 187 34.98 -3.24 11.11
C HIS A 187 34.61 -3.31 9.63
N ILE A 188 35.22 -2.46 8.82
CA ILE A 188 35.04 -2.50 7.37
C ILE A 188 35.97 -3.55 6.75
N GLY A 189 35.40 -4.42 5.92
CA GLY A 189 36.09 -5.45 5.16
C GLY A 189 35.97 -5.23 3.65
N ARG A 190 36.89 -5.82 2.89
CA ARG A 190 36.97 -5.73 1.43
C ARG A 190 36.88 -7.13 0.82
N ILE A 191 36.05 -7.29 -0.22
CA ILE A 191 35.93 -8.53 -1.00
C ILE A 191 36.18 -8.19 -2.46
N THR A 192 37.14 -8.86 -3.08
CA THR A 192 37.41 -8.75 -4.51
C THR A 192 36.82 -9.96 -5.22
N ASN A 193 35.96 -9.73 -6.21
CA ASN A 193 35.51 -10.79 -7.10
C ASN A 193 36.59 -11.01 -8.18
N TYR A 194 37.34 -12.10 -8.08
CA TYR A 194 38.46 -12.40 -8.99
C TYR A 194 38.04 -12.64 -10.46
N GLN A 195 36.78 -12.98 -10.74
CA GLN A 195 36.29 -13.17 -12.10
C GLN A 195 35.95 -11.84 -12.80
N THR A 196 35.51 -10.85 -12.04
CA THR A 196 35.05 -9.55 -12.57
C THR A 196 35.97 -8.37 -12.20
N ASN A 197 36.97 -8.59 -11.34
CA ASN A 197 37.81 -7.58 -10.70
C ASN A 197 37.02 -6.48 -9.94
N ILE A 198 35.75 -6.72 -9.63
CA ILE A 198 34.92 -5.77 -8.88
C ILE A 198 35.26 -5.87 -7.39
N VAL A 199 35.61 -4.74 -6.79
CA VAL A 199 35.87 -4.61 -5.35
C VAL A 199 34.57 -4.20 -4.63
N SER A 200 34.12 -5.02 -3.70
CA SER A 200 32.98 -4.76 -2.82
C SER A 200 33.43 -4.52 -1.38
N TYR A 201 32.71 -3.68 -0.63
CA TYR A 201 32.96 -3.43 0.79
C TYR A 201 31.79 -3.95 1.63
N PHE A 202 32.08 -4.39 2.85
CA PHE A 202 31.09 -4.84 3.82
C PHE A 202 31.48 -4.43 5.23
N ILE A 203 30.54 -4.42 6.17
CA ILE A 203 30.82 -4.27 7.60
C ILE A 203 30.72 -5.64 8.26
N GLY A 204 31.85 -6.12 8.79
CA GLY A 204 31.99 -7.44 9.42
C GLY A 204 32.29 -7.37 10.91
N CYS A 205 32.37 -8.53 11.56
CA CYS A 205 32.81 -8.67 12.95
C CYS A 205 34.34 -8.73 13.04
N ASN A 206 34.98 -7.89 13.86
CA ASN A 206 36.43 -7.96 14.05
C ASN A 206 36.91 -9.23 14.78
N LYS A 207 35.99 -9.99 15.39
CA LYS A 207 36.26 -11.28 16.05
C LYS A 207 35.83 -12.49 15.21
N TYR A 208 35.47 -12.29 13.94
CA TYR A 208 35.14 -13.38 13.04
C TYR A 208 36.32 -14.35 12.91
N LYS A 209 36.03 -15.66 12.96
CA LYS A 209 36.98 -16.73 12.65
C LYS A 209 36.41 -17.60 11.53
N GLN A 210 37.30 -18.15 10.71
CA GLN A 210 36.90 -19.02 9.61
C GLN A 210 36.10 -20.21 10.14
N GLY A 211 34.91 -20.43 9.58
CA GLY A 211 33.97 -21.47 10.01
C GLY A 211 32.85 -21.00 10.93
N ASP A 212 32.99 -19.83 11.58
CA ASP A 212 31.90 -19.27 12.38
C ASP A 212 30.75 -18.80 11.47
N LYS A 213 29.53 -19.27 11.74
CA LYS A 213 28.30 -18.80 11.05
C LYS A 213 27.66 -17.68 11.87
N TRP A 214 26.87 -16.81 11.24
CA TRP A 214 26.04 -15.79 11.91
C TRP A 214 26.75 -14.62 12.58
N HIS A 215 28.03 -14.39 12.29
CA HIS A 215 28.63 -13.08 12.58
C HIS A 215 27.95 -11.98 11.77
N ARG A 216 28.05 -10.74 12.27
CA ARG A 216 27.51 -9.57 11.55
C ARG A 216 28.11 -9.50 10.14
N TYR A 217 27.25 -9.24 9.18
CA TYR A 217 27.62 -8.97 7.80
C TYR A 217 26.61 -7.97 7.23
N ILE A 218 27.07 -6.74 6.99
CA ILE A 218 26.25 -5.68 6.40
C ILE A 218 26.85 -5.36 5.04
N LYS A 219 26.11 -5.64 3.97
CA LYS A 219 26.50 -5.28 2.62
C LYS A 219 26.44 -3.76 2.45
N ILE A 220 27.50 -3.15 1.93
CA ILE A 220 27.56 -1.71 1.67
C ILE A 220 27.15 -1.43 0.22
N LYS A 221 26.24 -0.48 0.02
CA LYS A 221 25.94 0.11 -1.29
C LYS A 221 26.91 1.26 -1.56
N GLN A 222 27.98 0.98 -2.29
CA GLN A 222 29.11 1.91 -2.46
C GLN A 222 28.75 3.19 -3.24
N ASP A 223 27.68 3.16 -4.02
CA ASP A 223 27.11 4.31 -4.74
C ASP A 223 26.49 5.33 -3.77
N GLU A 224 25.86 4.86 -2.70
CA GLU A 224 25.13 5.70 -1.73
C GLU A 224 25.99 6.27 -0.60
N VAL A 225 27.19 5.73 -0.32
CA VAL A 225 28.04 6.13 0.82
C VAL A 225 29.49 6.38 0.43
N ASP A 226 30.18 7.25 1.16
CA ASP A 226 31.60 7.53 0.99
C ASP A 226 32.42 6.47 1.75
N ILE A 227 33.09 5.60 0.99
CA ILE A 227 33.88 4.51 1.56
C ILE A 227 35.12 5.02 2.28
N SER A 228 35.78 6.06 1.76
CA SER A 228 37.00 6.62 2.35
C SER A 228 36.68 7.25 3.71
N LEU A 229 35.58 7.99 3.78
CA LEU A 229 35.06 8.53 5.04
C LEU A 229 34.64 7.42 6.01
N LEU A 230 33.95 6.37 5.52
CA LEU A 230 33.57 5.25 6.38
C LEU A 230 34.79 4.52 6.97
N GLN A 231 35.85 4.36 6.18
CA GLN A 231 37.12 3.80 6.65
C GLN A 231 37.74 4.67 7.73
N SER A 232 37.85 5.99 7.48
CA SER A 232 38.44 6.93 8.44
C SER A 232 37.67 7.00 9.76
N LEU A 233 36.34 6.84 9.71
CA LEU A 233 35.49 6.74 10.91
C LEU A 233 35.76 5.47 11.72
N PHE A 234 35.92 4.31 11.07
CA PHE A 234 36.24 3.06 11.76
C PHE A 234 37.68 3.00 12.29
N THR A 235 38.63 3.70 11.66
CA THR A 235 40.02 3.80 12.12
C THR A 235 40.24 4.93 13.13
N GLY A 236 39.25 5.80 13.35
CA GLY A 236 39.36 6.94 14.25
C GLY A 236 40.21 8.10 13.70
N SER A 237 40.48 8.12 12.39
CA SER A 237 41.30 9.13 11.71
C SER A 237 40.48 10.19 10.97
N ALA A 238 39.16 10.14 11.07
CA ALA A 238 38.28 11.14 10.46
C ALA A 238 38.44 12.51 11.16
N SER A 239 38.73 13.55 10.38
CA SER A 239 38.55 14.93 10.84
C SER A 239 37.11 15.33 10.56
N VAL A 240 36.30 15.40 11.61
CA VAL A 240 34.88 15.71 11.52
C VAL A 240 34.68 17.16 11.96
N GLN A 241 34.24 18.01 11.03
CA GLN A 241 33.85 19.38 11.36
C GLN A 241 32.48 19.38 12.06
N ASP A 242 32.25 20.38 12.91
CA ASP A 242 30.95 20.53 13.56
C ASP A 242 29.86 20.72 12.52
N THR A 243 28.82 19.89 12.61
CA THR A 243 27.71 19.86 11.67
C THR A 243 26.71 20.98 11.95
N VAL A 244 25.93 21.31 10.94
CA VAL A 244 24.80 22.26 10.96
C VAL A 244 23.94 22.08 12.21
N LYS A 245 23.52 23.20 12.82
CA LYS A 245 22.60 23.22 13.98
C LYS A 245 21.38 22.34 13.70
N CYS A 246 21.03 21.48 14.65
CA CYS A 246 19.86 20.62 14.52
C CYS A 246 18.58 21.46 14.61
N SER A 247 17.55 21.09 13.87
CA SER A 247 16.20 21.68 13.93
C SER A 247 15.14 20.65 14.35
N MET A 248 15.54 19.50 14.90
CA MET A 248 14.62 18.40 15.17
C MET A 248 13.70 18.71 16.36
N ILE A 249 12.45 19.03 16.03
CA ILE A 249 11.33 19.17 16.94
C ILE A 249 10.32 18.05 16.64
N LEU A 250 9.82 17.40 17.70
CA LEU A 250 8.94 16.25 17.62
C LEU A 250 7.72 16.47 18.53
N SER A 251 6.59 15.87 18.17
CA SER A 251 5.45 15.82 19.08
C SER A 251 5.80 15.03 20.34
N LYS A 252 5.13 15.35 21.46
CA LYS A 252 5.28 14.57 22.70
C LYS A 252 4.93 13.08 22.52
N SER A 253 3.97 12.78 21.64
CA SER A 253 3.54 11.42 21.30
C SER A 253 4.61 10.59 20.59
N CYS A 254 5.64 11.23 20.02
CA CYS A 254 6.73 10.53 19.35
C CYS A 254 7.46 9.60 20.32
N LYS A 255 7.66 8.33 19.93
CA LYS A 255 8.33 7.31 20.76
C LYS A 255 9.85 7.30 20.61
N ARG A 256 10.40 8.13 19.71
CA ARG A 256 11.85 8.20 19.46
C ARG A 256 12.57 8.71 20.71
N LYS A 257 13.71 8.08 21.01
CA LYS A 257 14.62 8.46 22.11
C LYS A 257 15.91 9.10 21.61
N LYS A 258 16.25 8.87 20.34
CA LYS A 258 17.45 9.36 19.68
C LYS A 258 17.08 10.14 18.43
N CYS A 259 17.89 11.13 18.10
CA CYS A 259 17.82 11.85 16.83
C CYS A 259 18.22 10.92 15.68
N ASP A 260 17.49 11.00 14.58
CA ASP A 260 17.83 10.26 13.36
C ASP A 260 19.00 10.91 12.60
N MET A 261 19.20 12.22 12.81
CA MET A 261 20.31 12.94 12.22
C MET A 261 21.60 12.64 12.99
N PRO A 262 22.69 12.30 12.29
CA PRO A 262 24.00 12.22 12.90
C PRO A 262 24.46 13.62 13.32
N HIS A 263 25.13 13.70 14.46
CA HIS A 263 25.70 14.95 14.98
C HIS A 263 27.19 14.78 15.24
N THR A 264 27.93 15.88 15.08
CA THR A 264 29.31 15.97 15.54
C THR A 264 29.30 16.53 16.95
N HIS A 265 30.00 15.87 17.88
CA HIS A 265 30.22 16.38 19.22
C HIS A 265 31.63 15.99 19.67
N ASN A 266 32.43 16.99 20.04
CA ASN A 266 33.83 16.83 20.46
C ASN A 266 34.66 15.99 19.48
N GLY A 267 34.53 16.25 18.17
CA GLY A 267 35.26 15.53 17.12
C GLY A 267 34.79 14.09 16.86
N THR A 268 33.65 13.68 17.42
CA THR A 268 33.07 12.33 17.20
C THR A 268 31.67 12.41 16.63
N ILE A 269 31.28 11.41 15.83
CA ILE A 269 29.92 11.25 15.32
C ILE A 269 29.07 10.53 16.35
N VAL A 270 27.96 11.14 16.73
CA VAL A 270 27.02 10.66 17.76
C VAL A 270 25.56 10.81 17.33
N ARG A 271 24.66 10.14 18.06
CA ARG A 271 23.21 10.40 17.99
C ARG A 271 22.80 11.25 19.18
N GLY A 272 22.11 12.36 18.91
CA GLY A 272 21.59 13.23 19.96
C GLY A 272 20.48 12.54 20.76
N GLU A 273 20.44 12.78 22.06
CA GLU A 273 19.29 12.41 22.88
C GLU A 273 18.08 13.28 22.55
N ILE A 274 16.89 12.69 22.64
CA ILE A 274 15.63 13.42 22.55
C ILE A 274 15.18 13.83 23.95
N ILE A 275 15.11 15.13 24.17
CA ILE A 275 14.78 15.76 25.46
C ILE A 275 13.32 16.20 25.45
N ASP A 276 12.67 16.06 26.60
CA ASP A 276 11.30 16.51 26.82
C ASP A 276 11.25 17.98 27.27
N LYS A 277 10.38 18.77 26.65
CA LYS A 277 10.07 20.14 27.07
C LYS A 277 8.59 20.28 27.42
N PRO A 278 8.21 20.44 28.70
CA PRO A 278 6.82 20.59 29.11
C PRO A 278 6.26 21.97 28.77
N CYS A 279 4.94 22.06 28.65
CA CYS A 279 4.19 23.28 28.39
C CYS A 279 3.11 23.49 29.47
N GLN A 280 2.71 24.73 29.72
CA GLN A 280 1.67 25.07 30.70
C GLN A 280 0.34 25.49 30.09
N VAL A 281 0.26 25.64 28.76
CA VAL A 281 -0.98 26.01 28.07
C VAL A 281 -2.07 24.99 28.38
N ARG A 282 -3.26 25.50 28.71
CA ARG A 282 -4.46 24.71 29.04
C ARG A 282 -5.44 24.74 27.87
N PHE A 283 -6.01 23.58 27.59
CA PHE A 283 -7.07 23.36 26.61
C PHE A 283 -8.32 22.94 27.36
N ILE A 284 -9.37 23.75 27.31
CA ILE A 284 -10.62 23.54 28.04
C ILE A 284 -11.74 23.37 27.02
N LYS A 285 -12.24 22.15 26.89
CA LYS A 285 -13.34 21.81 25.99
C LYS A 285 -14.66 21.98 26.73
N PHE A 286 -15.61 22.67 26.12
CA PHE A 286 -16.99 22.78 26.58
C PHE A 286 -17.91 22.12 25.56
N ILE A 287 -18.63 21.10 26.02
CA ILE A 287 -19.50 20.28 25.17
C ILE A 287 -20.88 20.27 25.84
N PRO A 288 -21.91 20.91 25.25
CA PRO A 288 -23.29 20.78 25.73
C PRO A 288 -23.74 19.33 25.82
N TYR A 289 -24.54 19.01 26.84
CA TYR A 289 -25.14 17.68 26.95
C TYR A 289 -26.16 17.41 25.85
N ASP A 290 -26.93 18.45 25.51
CA ASP A 290 -27.91 18.42 24.43
C ASP A 290 -27.36 19.18 23.21
N ILE A 291 -26.61 18.46 22.38
CA ILE A 291 -26.04 18.98 21.13
C ILE A 291 -27.13 19.28 20.09
N VAL A 292 -28.30 18.66 20.18
CA VAL A 292 -29.42 18.93 19.26
C VAL A 292 -30.00 20.31 19.54
N LYS A 293 -30.20 20.65 20.82
CA LYS A 293 -30.65 21.98 21.24
C LYS A 293 -29.57 23.04 21.09
N CYS A 294 -28.30 22.69 21.29
CA CYS A 294 -27.16 23.59 21.17
C CYS A 294 -26.05 22.94 20.32
N PRO A 295 -26.07 23.12 18.99
CA PRO A 295 -25.11 22.50 18.08
C PRO A 295 -23.78 23.26 18.04
N PHE A 296 -23.33 23.75 19.20
CA PHE A 296 -22.08 24.48 19.36
C PHE A 296 -21.23 23.83 20.43
N VAL A 297 -19.96 23.59 20.13
CA VAL A 297 -18.95 23.19 21.12
C VAL A 297 -17.84 24.23 21.15
N ALA A 298 -17.17 24.41 22.28
CA ALA A 298 -16.12 25.41 22.39
C ALA A 298 -14.81 24.80 22.91
N LEU A 299 -13.70 25.35 22.43
CA LEU A 299 -12.36 25.14 22.95
C LEU A 299 -11.82 26.46 23.46
N VAL A 300 -11.51 26.54 24.75
CA VAL A 300 -10.81 27.68 25.35
C VAL A 300 -9.36 27.32 25.59
N CYS A 301 -8.45 28.05 24.98
CA CYS A 301 -7.01 27.87 25.11
C CYS A 301 -6.39 29.00 25.93
N VAL A 302 -5.75 28.69 27.07
CA VAL A 302 -5.21 29.68 28.02
C VAL A 302 -3.72 29.46 28.27
N GLY A 303 -2.93 30.53 28.15
CA GLY A 303 -1.49 30.60 28.30
C GLY A 303 -0.75 30.91 27.01
N THR A 304 0.56 31.12 27.12
CA THR A 304 1.49 31.27 26.01
C THR A 304 2.31 29.99 25.88
N HIS A 305 2.47 29.47 24.67
CA HIS A 305 3.38 28.34 24.45
C HIS A 305 4.81 28.81 24.66
N ASN A 306 5.62 27.99 25.31
CA ASN A 306 7.04 28.26 25.60
C ASN A 306 7.98 27.45 24.69
N HIS A 307 7.46 26.95 23.58
CA HIS A 307 8.11 26.07 22.64
C HIS A 307 7.56 26.36 21.23
N PRO A 308 8.32 26.10 20.15
CA PRO A 308 7.82 26.26 18.79
C PRO A 308 6.65 25.30 18.51
N PRO A 309 5.77 25.61 17.55
CA PRO A 309 4.70 24.72 17.15
C PRO A 309 5.25 23.32 16.77
N PRO A 310 4.68 22.22 17.27
CA PRO A 310 5.09 20.88 16.83
C PRO A 310 4.78 20.71 15.34
N ALA A 311 5.59 19.98 14.58
CA ALA A 311 5.30 19.72 13.17
C ALA A 311 3.96 18.97 12.99
N PRO A 312 3.19 19.24 11.92
CA PRO A 312 1.90 18.57 11.70
C PRO A 312 2.08 17.07 11.48
N GLU A 313 1.66 16.27 12.47
CA GLU A 313 1.72 14.81 12.39
C GLU A 313 0.37 14.20 11.99
N ARG A 314 -0.75 14.84 12.33
CA ARG A 314 -2.09 14.37 11.95
C ARG A 314 -2.50 14.97 10.62
N ILE A 315 -3.20 14.19 9.80
CA ILE A 315 -3.85 14.71 8.60
C ILE A 315 -5.18 15.31 9.06
N PRO A 316 -5.47 16.58 8.75
CA PRO A 316 -6.76 17.18 9.03
C PRO A 316 -7.90 16.33 8.49
N SER A 317 -8.98 16.22 9.26
CA SER A 317 -10.15 15.39 8.96
C SER A 317 -10.74 15.66 7.58
N GLY A 318 -10.90 16.94 7.20
CA GLY A 318 -11.39 17.34 5.88
C GLY A 318 -10.50 16.84 4.74
N ILE A 319 -9.18 17.04 4.85
CA ILE A 319 -8.21 16.57 3.85
C ILE A 319 -8.21 15.04 3.77
N LYS A 320 -8.23 14.37 4.93
CA LYS A 320 -8.28 12.91 5.00
C LYS A 320 -9.53 12.36 4.33
N ASN A 321 -10.71 12.94 4.57
CA ASN A 321 -11.97 12.51 3.97
C ASN A 321 -11.97 12.69 2.45
N ASN A 322 -11.45 13.81 1.96
CA ASN A 322 -11.30 14.05 0.52
C ASN A 322 -10.34 13.04 -0.11
N LEU A 323 -9.22 12.75 0.56
CA LEU A 323 -8.24 11.76 0.09
C LEU A 323 -8.81 10.34 0.11
N GLU A 324 -9.54 9.94 1.15
CA GLU A 324 -10.24 8.65 1.21
C GLU A 324 -11.29 8.54 0.08
N SER A 325 -12.00 9.63 -0.23
CA SER A 325 -12.98 9.67 -1.33
C SER A 325 -12.31 9.51 -2.70
N LEU A 326 -11.23 10.26 -2.96
CA LEU A 326 -10.42 10.14 -4.17
C LEU A 326 -9.91 8.71 -4.35
N ILE A 327 -9.33 8.13 -3.30
CA ILE A 327 -8.79 6.76 -3.33
C ILE A 327 -9.90 5.76 -3.65
N THR A 328 -11.05 5.89 -3.00
CA THR A 328 -12.18 4.97 -3.18
C THR A 328 -12.69 5.02 -4.63
N GLN A 329 -12.86 6.21 -5.19
CA GLN A 329 -13.29 6.37 -6.57
C GLN A 329 -12.24 5.85 -7.57
N ALA A 330 -10.96 6.09 -7.31
CA ALA A 330 -9.90 5.59 -8.15
C ALA A 330 -9.89 4.05 -8.19
N ILE A 331 -10.04 3.39 -7.03
CA ILE A 331 -10.11 1.92 -6.96
C ILE A 331 -11.34 1.41 -7.71
N GLN A 332 -12.51 2.04 -7.53
CA GLN A 332 -13.73 1.65 -8.25
C GLN A 332 -13.61 1.76 -9.77
N GLN A 333 -12.75 2.64 -10.29
CA GLN A 333 -12.46 2.76 -11.72
C GLN A 333 -11.38 1.79 -12.19
N ASP A 334 -10.34 1.58 -11.38
CA ASP A 334 -9.25 0.63 -11.63
C ASP A 334 -8.83 -0.06 -10.33
N ASP A 335 -9.16 -1.34 -10.22
CA ASP A 335 -8.88 -2.16 -9.05
C ASP A 335 -7.37 -2.43 -8.80
N ASN A 336 -6.47 -1.90 -9.65
CA ASN A 336 -5.01 -1.99 -9.49
C ASN A 336 -4.34 -0.71 -8.95
N VAL A 337 -5.13 0.26 -8.48
CA VAL A 337 -4.61 1.49 -7.90
C VAL A 337 -3.60 1.24 -6.77
N THR A 338 -2.43 1.85 -6.88
CA THR A 338 -1.40 1.83 -5.84
C THR A 338 -1.13 3.24 -5.35
N SER A 339 -0.51 3.37 -4.18
CA SER A 339 -0.04 4.68 -3.71
C SER A 339 0.87 5.38 -4.73
N ARG A 340 1.65 4.61 -5.50
CA ARG A 340 2.50 5.16 -6.56
C ARG A 340 1.69 5.65 -7.75
N SER A 341 0.67 4.93 -8.20
CA SER A 341 -0.15 5.36 -9.33
C SER A 341 -0.96 6.63 -9.01
N ILE A 342 -1.38 6.79 -7.75
CA ILE A 342 -2.01 8.04 -7.26
C ILE A 342 -1.02 9.21 -7.34
N LEU A 343 0.23 9.00 -6.94
CA LEU A 343 1.28 10.03 -6.96
C LEU A 343 1.75 10.38 -8.37
N SER A 344 1.80 9.40 -9.28
CA SER A 344 2.29 9.61 -10.65
C SER A 344 1.21 10.03 -11.63
N GLY A 345 -0.06 10.02 -11.22
CA GLY A 345 -1.21 10.37 -12.06
C GLY A 345 -1.70 11.80 -11.80
N ASN A 346 -2.65 12.25 -12.64
CA ASN A 346 -3.24 13.59 -12.52
C ASN A 346 -4.33 13.69 -11.43
N LEU A 347 -4.57 12.62 -10.66
CA LEU A 347 -5.65 12.55 -9.67
C LEU A 347 -5.50 13.62 -8.58
N LEU A 348 -4.28 13.86 -8.11
CA LEU A 348 -4.03 14.89 -7.08
C LEU A 348 -4.33 16.29 -7.61
N SER A 349 -3.89 16.60 -8.83
CA SER A 349 -4.16 17.88 -9.48
C SER A 349 -5.66 18.07 -9.71
N ALA A 350 -6.36 17.04 -10.20
CA ALA A 350 -7.80 17.12 -10.45
C ALA A 350 -8.62 17.36 -9.17
N TYR A 351 -8.23 16.79 -8.03
CA TYR A 351 -8.99 16.87 -6.79
C TYR A 351 -8.58 18.02 -5.86
N PHE A 352 -7.29 18.29 -5.76
CA PHE A 352 -6.73 19.27 -4.81
C PHE A 352 -6.11 20.49 -5.50
N ASN A 353 -6.01 20.49 -6.84
CA ASN A 353 -5.27 21.49 -7.61
C ASN A 353 -3.81 21.63 -7.16
N LYS A 354 -3.19 20.51 -6.74
CA LYS A 354 -1.80 20.39 -6.27
C LYS A 354 -1.07 19.29 -7.01
N GLU A 355 0.23 19.43 -7.20
CA GLU A 355 1.06 18.44 -7.88
C GLU A 355 1.58 17.37 -6.93
N THR A 356 1.86 17.74 -5.68
CA THR A 356 2.41 16.84 -4.67
C THR A 356 1.53 16.72 -3.43
N LEU A 357 1.63 15.59 -2.73
CA LEU A 357 0.95 15.42 -1.44
C LEU A 357 1.43 16.41 -0.37
N ALA A 358 2.69 16.83 -0.43
CA ALA A 358 3.25 17.78 0.52
C ALA A 358 2.60 19.16 0.38
N GLU A 359 2.25 19.57 -0.85
CA GLU A 359 1.46 20.78 -1.13
C GLU A 359 0.00 20.67 -0.67
N VAL A 360 -0.56 19.46 -0.63
CA VAL A 360 -1.89 19.23 -0.06
C VAL A 360 -1.84 19.43 1.45
N HIS A 361 -0.89 18.79 2.12
CA HIS A 361 -0.61 19.01 3.54
C HIS A 361 0.76 18.47 3.94
N VAL A 362 1.51 19.21 4.77
CA VAL A 362 2.86 18.81 5.24
C VAL A 362 2.85 17.42 5.90
N SER A 363 1.78 17.08 6.62
CA SER A 363 1.65 15.77 7.27
C SER A 363 1.66 14.59 6.28
N LEU A 364 1.32 14.82 5.00
CA LEU A 364 1.24 13.79 3.95
C LEU A 364 2.58 13.52 3.26
N ASN A 365 3.65 14.22 3.64
CA ASN A 365 5.00 13.96 3.13
C ASN A 365 5.49 12.52 3.44
N ASN A 366 4.85 11.83 4.39
CA ASN A 366 5.06 10.40 4.60
C ASN A 366 4.14 9.55 3.71
N ILE A 367 4.71 8.95 2.66
CA ILE A 367 4.01 8.03 1.74
C ILE A 367 3.36 6.83 2.43
N ASP A 368 3.85 6.41 3.61
CA ASP A 368 3.26 5.29 4.36
C ASP A 368 1.84 5.61 4.82
N LYS A 369 1.52 6.90 5.06
CA LYS A 369 0.15 7.32 5.35
C LYS A 369 -0.76 7.11 4.16
N LEU A 370 -0.32 7.48 2.96
CA LEU A 370 -1.07 7.20 1.73
C LEU A 370 -1.23 5.68 1.54
N ARG A 371 -0.17 4.89 1.77
CA ARG A 371 -0.23 3.43 1.68
C ARG A 371 -1.23 2.82 2.66
N TYR A 372 -1.26 3.35 3.88
CA TYR A 372 -2.25 2.96 4.88
C TYR A 372 -3.68 3.27 4.42
N LEU A 373 -3.94 4.48 3.90
CA LEU A 373 -5.27 4.86 3.41
C LEU A 373 -5.72 4.01 2.22
N VAL A 374 -4.84 3.76 1.25
CA VAL A 374 -5.10 2.85 0.12
C VAL A 374 -5.43 1.44 0.62
N GLY A 375 -4.61 0.89 1.53
CA GLY A 375 -4.87 -0.43 2.10
C GLY A 375 -6.18 -0.51 2.89
N LYS A 376 -6.56 0.57 3.59
CA LYS A 376 -7.84 0.69 4.29
C LYS A 376 -9.02 0.72 3.30
N ALA A 377 -8.89 1.46 2.20
CA ALA A 377 -9.90 1.54 1.16
C ALA A 377 -10.13 0.16 0.51
N TYR A 378 -9.07 -0.55 0.12
CA TYR A 378 -9.17 -1.91 -0.41
C TYR A 378 -9.86 -2.88 0.55
N LYS A 379 -9.54 -2.83 1.85
CA LYS A 379 -10.22 -3.67 2.85
C LYS A 379 -11.71 -3.34 3.00
N THR A 380 -12.10 -2.10 2.70
CA THR A 380 -13.49 -1.65 2.78
C THR A 380 -14.27 -2.05 1.53
N LEU A 381 -13.66 -1.89 0.36
CA LEU A 381 -14.26 -2.22 -0.94
C LEU A 381 -14.27 -3.73 -1.22
N HIS A 382 -13.20 -4.43 -0.84
CA HIS A 382 -13.04 -5.87 -1.03
C HIS A 382 -12.77 -6.56 0.33
N PRO A 383 -13.80 -6.70 1.18
CA PRO A 383 -13.64 -7.31 2.51
C PRO A 383 -13.17 -8.78 2.45
N PHE A 384 -13.44 -9.46 1.35
CA PHE A 384 -12.99 -10.84 1.07
C PHE A 384 -11.70 -10.90 0.24
N GLY A 385 -11.04 -9.75 0.05
CA GLY A 385 -9.87 -9.59 -0.81
C GLY A 385 -10.21 -9.62 -2.30
N GLN A 386 -9.17 -9.51 -3.13
CA GLN A 386 -9.27 -9.51 -4.61
C GLN A 386 -8.86 -10.86 -5.23
N GLY A 387 -8.70 -11.90 -4.40
CA GLY A 387 -8.37 -13.26 -4.86
C GLY A 387 -9.61 -14.09 -5.21
N VAL A 388 -9.43 -15.41 -5.33
CA VAL A 388 -10.50 -16.37 -5.68
C VAL A 388 -11.72 -16.26 -4.77
N ILE A 389 -11.52 -16.11 -3.45
CA ILE A 389 -12.61 -15.93 -2.48
C ILE A 389 -13.35 -14.61 -2.69
N GLY A 390 -12.64 -13.56 -3.08
CA GLY A 390 -13.22 -12.28 -3.45
C GLY A 390 -14.17 -12.41 -4.64
N ILE A 391 -13.73 -13.09 -5.70
CA ILE A 391 -14.55 -13.39 -6.88
C ILE A 391 -15.78 -14.23 -6.48
N TYR A 392 -15.58 -15.28 -5.67
CA TYR A 392 -16.67 -16.13 -5.19
C TYR A 392 -17.73 -15.32 -4.43
N HIS A 393 -17.31 -14.40 -3.56
CA HIS A 393 -18.24 -13.51 -2.86
C HIS A 393 -18.93 -12.53 -3.83
N ASP A 394 -18.20 -11.98 -4.81
CA ASP A 394 -18.75 -11.01 -5.75
C ASP A 394 -19.84 -11.63 -6.64
N ILE A 395 -19.66 -12.85 -7.15
CA ILE A 395 -20.69 -13.52 -7.96
C ILE A 395 -21.95 -13.91 -7.17
N LEU A 396 -21.87 -14.03 -5.84
CA LEU A 396 -23.04 -14.24 -4.98
C LEU A 396 -23.89 -12.99 -4.84
N ASN A 397 -23.35 -11.82 -5.17
CA ASN A 397 -24.10 -10.57 -5.22
C ASN A 397 -24.88 -10.50 -6.55
N PRO A 398 -26.23 -10.48 -6.53
CA PRO A 398 -27.04 -10.42 -7.75
C PRO A 398 -26.80 -9.17 -8.62
N LYS A 399 -26.13 -8.15 -8.07
CA LYS A 399 -25.76 -6.91 -8.78
C LYS A 399 -24.38 -6.96 -9.43
N SER A 400 -23.62 -8.06 -9.30
CA SER A 400 -22.29 -8.15 -9.90
C SER A 400 -22.38 -8.24 -11.42
N ASP A 401 -21.59 -7.42 -12.11
CA ASP A 401 -21.44 -7.46 -13.57
C ASP A 401 -20.73 -8.74 -14.03
N LEU A 402 -20.09 -9.49 -13.10
CA LEU A 402 -19.42 -10.75 -13.38
C LEU A 402 -20.38 -11.94 -13.42
N ILE A 403 -21.62 -11.82 -12.90
CA ILE A 403 -22.55 -12.95 -12.75
C ILE A 403 -22.87 -13.65 -14.08
N ASN A 404 -22.86 -12.89 -15.18
CA ASN A 404 -23.12 -13.40 -16.53
C ASN A 404 -21.84 -13.84 -17.26
N TYR A 405 -20.67 -13.57 -16.68
CA TYR A 405 -19.39 -13.91 -17.28
C TYR A 405 -18.73 -15.09 -16.59
N VAL A 406 -18.67 -15.10 -15.26
CA VAL A 406 -18.15 -16.23 -14.46
C VAL A 406 -19.21 -17.31 -14.38
N ARG A 407 -19.02 -18.43 -15.09
CA ARG A 407 -20.01 -19.51 -15.16
C ARG A 407 -19.88 -20.52 -14.04
N LYS A 408 -18.64 -20.80 -13.64
CA LYS A 408 -18.38 -21.80 -12.61
C LYS A 408 -17.05 -21.54 -11.91
N ILE A 409 -17.04 -21.81 -10.61
CA ILE A 409 -15.84 -21.82 -9.76
C ILE A 409 -15.77 -23.19 -9.11
N ASP A 410 -14.85 -24.03 -9.59
CA ASP A 410 -14.57 -25.35 -9.00
C ASP A 410 -13.34 -25.23 -8.08
N LEU A 411 -13.54 -25.52 -6.79
CA LEU A 411 -12.49 -25.53 -5.75
C LEU A 411 -12.30 -26.96 -5.23
N TYR A 412 -11.14 -27.54 -5.49
CA TYR A 412 -10.81 -28.90 -5.07
C TYR A 412 -9.95 -28.88 -3.80
N SER A 413 -10.57 -29.15 -2.65
CA SER A 413 -9.92 -29.05 -1.34
C SER A 413 -8.84 -30.09 -1.09
N ASN A 414 -8.89 -31.24 -1.78
CA ASN A 414 -7.93 -32.32 -1.65
C ASN A 414 -6.54 -32.01 -2.24
N ASN A 415 -6.48 -31.18 -3.28
CA ASN A 415 -5.25 -30.89 -4.02
C ASN A 415 -5.02 -29.38 -4.29
N GLY A 416 -5.90 -28.51 -3.77
CA GLY A 416 -5.81 -27.07 -3.95
C GLY A 416 -6.06 -26.59 -5.38
N GLN A 417 -6.61 -27.43 -6.26
CA GLN A 417 -6.89 -27.03 -7.63
C GLN A 417 -8.06 -26.05 -7.70
N VAL A 418 -7.88 -25.03 -8.51
CA VAL A 418 -8.87 -23.99 -8.79
C VAL A 418 -9.14 -23.98 -10.30
N ILE A 419 -10.40 -24.01 -10.69
CA ILE A 419 -10.83 -23.84 -12.08
C ILE A 419 -11.98 -22.82 -12.08
N ILE A 420 -11.71 -21.62 -12.61
CA ILE A 420 -12.72 -20.57 -12.77
C ILE A 420 -12.97 -20.43 -14.26
N THR A 421 -14.16 -20.83 -14.72
CA THR A 421 -14.53 -20.77 -16.14
C THR A 421 -15.35 -19.52 -16.42
N CYS A 422 -14.87 -18.70 -17.35
CA CYS A 422 -15.47 -17.44 -17.74
C CYS A 422 -15.82 -17.44 -19.24
N MET A 423 -17.09 -17.14 -19.55
CA MET A 423 -17.64 -17.15 -20.90
C MET A 423 -18.98 -16.39 -20.94
N LEU A 424 -19.24 -15.62 -22.00
CA LEU A 424 -20.53 -15.00 -22.28
C LEU A 424 -21.44 -15.94 -23.11
N ASP A 425 -22.76 -15.74 -23.06
CA ASP A 425 -23.74 -16.57 -23.78
C ASP A 425 -23.45 -16.60 -25.30
N ASN A 426 -23.18 -15.43 -25.87
CA ASN A 426 -22.88 -15.28 -27.30
C ASN A 426 -21.55 -15.95 -27.67
N GLN A 427 -20.57 -15.97 -26.76
CA GLN A 427 -19.32 -16.68 -26.97
C GLN A 427 -19.55 -18.20 -26.99
N ALA A 428 -20.33 -18.74 -26.06
CA ALA A 428 -20.69 -20.16 -26.01
C ALA A 428 -21.40 -20.61 -27.30
N LYS A 429 -22.43 -19.86 -27.71
CA LYS A 429 -23.20 -20.14 -28.93
C LYS A 429 -22.35 -20.05 -30.18
N LYS A 430 -21.38 -19.13 -30.23
CA LYS A 430 -20.48 -19.02 -31.38
C LYS A 430 -19.43 -20.13 -31.39
N LEU A 431 -18.89 -20.50 -30.23
CA LEU A 431 -17.87 -21.53 -30.06
C LEU A 431 -18.31 -22.88 -30.64
N ILE A 432 -19.56 -23.31 -30.41
CA ILE A 432 -20.09 -24.58 -30.93
C ILE A 432 -20.27 -24.60 -32.46
N THR A 433 -20.23 -23.44 -33.13
CA THR A 433 -20.34 -23.32 -34.60
C THR A 433 -19.00 -23.29 -35.32
N LEU A 434 -17.89 -23.29 -34.57
CA LEU A 434 -16.56 -23.19 -35.17
C LEU A 434 -16.16 -24.52 -35.83
N ASP A 435 -15.38 -24.42 -36.90
CA ASP A 435 -14.69 -25.59 -37.46
C ASP A 435 -13.46 -25.97 -36.64
N TYR A 436 -12.83 -24.97 -36.01
CA TYR A 436 -11.66 -25.16 -35.16
C TYR A 436 -11.52 -24.02 -34.14
N PHE A 437 -10.76 -24.28 -33.08
CA PHE A 437 -10.31 -23.26 -32.14
C PHE A 437 -8.88 -23.56 -31.68
N GLN A 438 -8.26 -22.58 -31.02
CA GLN A 438 -6.93 -22.69 -30.44
C GLN A 438 -7.02 -22.63 -28.92
N ILE A 439 -6.08 -23.30 -28.26
CA ILE A 439 -5.87 -23.28 -26.82
C ILE A 439 -4.50 -22.65 -26.56
N ASP A 440 -4.48 -21.60 -25.74
CA ASP A 440 -3.26 -20.94 -25.30
C ASP A 440 -3.22 -20.85 -23.76
N VAL A 441 -2.04 -21.07 -23.17
CA VAL A 441 -1.83 -20.98 -21.72
C VAL A 441 -0.82 -19.88 -21.42
N SER A 442 -1.29 -18.81 -20.78
CA SER A 442 -0.49 -17.65 -20.41
C SER A 442 -0.10 -17.68 -18.93
N PHE A 443 1.20 -17.74 -18.68
CA PHE A 443 1.80 -17.74 -17.33
C PHE A 443 2.06 -16.33 -16.76
N LYS A 444 1.93 -15.28 -17.58
CA LYS A 444 2.36 -13.91 -17.20
C LYS A 444 1.21 -12.94 -16.97
N ARG A 445 0.00 -13.27 -17.45
CA ARG A 445 -1.11 -12.33 -17.41
C ARG A 445 -1.73 -12.17 -16.02
N VAL A 446 -1.68 -13.23 -15.22
CA VAL A 446 -2.14 -13.24 -13.83
C VAL A 446 -0.92 -13.33 -12.93
N LYS A 447 -0.84 -12.43 -11.93
CA LYS A 447 0.23 -12.46 -10.94
C LYS A 447 -0.08 -13.53 -9.89
N GLY A 448 0.73 -14.57 -9.79
CA GLY A 448 0.61 -15.60 -8.74
C GLY A 448 0.75 -17.02 -9.29
N GLU A 449 0.10 -17.97 -8.62
CA GLU A 449 0.13 -19.40 -8.94
C GLU A 449 -0.98 -19.84 -9.92
N ILE A 450 -1.81 -18.89 -10.38
CA ILE A 450 -2.91 -19.11 -11.32
C ILE A 450 -2.47 -18.65 -12.71
N ASN A 451 -2.70 -19.50 -13.71
CA ASN A 451 -2.49 -19.22 -15.12
C ASN A 451 -3.82 -18.94 -15.81
N GLU A 452 -3.76 -18.28 -16.97
CA GLU A 452 -4.92 -18.12 -17.86
C GLU A 452 -4.84 -19.19 -18.97
N PHE A 453 -5.87 -20.00 -19.08
CA PHE A 453 -6.12 -20.93 -20.19
C PHE A 453 -7.20 -20.29 -21.08
N GLU A 454 -6.85 -19.94 -22.31
CA GLU A 454 -7.72 -19.22 -23.23
C GLU A 454 -8.11 -20.11 -24.43
N ILE A 455 -9.39 -20.09 -24.79
CA ILE A 455 -9.89 -20.65 -26.04
C ILE A 455 -10.19 -19.51 -26.99
N ASN A 456 -9.53 -19.50 -28.14
CA ASN A 456 -9.66 -18.43 -29.11
C ASN A 456 -9.67 -18.94 -30.56
N THR A 457 -9.98 -18.07 -31.52
CA THR A 457 -9.79 -18.34 -32.94
C THR A 457 -9.32 -17.07 -33.65
N TYR A 458 -8.67 -17.23 -34.80
CA TYR A 458 -8.32 -16.10 -35.66
C TYR A 458 -9.46 -15.84 -36.64
N ASP A 459 -10.03 -14.64 -36.57
CA ASP A 459 -11.03 -14.20 -37.53
C ASP A 459 -10.36 -13.53 -38.72
N SER A 460 -10.31 -14.26 -39.84
CA SER A 460 -9.66 -13.81 -41.07
C SER A 460 -10.32 -12.58 -41.68
N LYS A 461 -11.61 -12.35 -41.44
CA LYS A 461 -12.36 -11.20 -41.98
C LYS A 461 -11.93 -9.89 -41.33
N HIS A 462 -11.71 -9.90 -40.02
CA HIS A 462 -11.39 -8.70 -39.25
C HIS A 462 -9.93 -8.66 -38.77
N HIS A 463 -9.12 -9.66 -39.15
CA HIS A 463 -7.70 -9.80 -38.82
C HIS A 463 -7.39 -9.75 -37.33
N LEU A 464 -8.23 -10.36 -36.50
CA LEU A 464 -8.14 -10.29 -35.04
C LEU A 464 -8.39 -11.66 -34.38
N ILE A 465 -7.82 -11.84 -33.19
CA ILE A 465 -8.04 -13.03 -32.37
C ILE A 465 -9.29 -12.81 -31.52
N LEU A 466 -10.27 -13.69 -31.68
CA LEU A 466 -11.50 -13.70 -30.89
C LEU A 466 -11.37 -14.70 -29.74
N SER A 467 -11.48 -14.21 -28.51
CA SER A 467 -11.51 -15.03 -27.29
C SER A 467 -12.95 -15.48 -27.03
N PHE A 468 -13.15 -16.79 -26.81
CA PHE A 468 -14.47 -17.38 -26.53
C PHE A 468 -14.60 -17.88 -25.10
N CYS A 469 -13.51 -18.37 -24.51
CA CYS A 469 -13.49 -18.86 -23.13
C CYS A 469 -12.19 -18.46 -22.46
N ARG A 470 -12.26 -18.08 -21.19
CA ARG A 470 -11.09 -17.93 -20.33
C ARG A 470 -11.27 -18.76 -19.09
N ILE A 471 -10.26 -19.53 -18.76
CA ILE A 471 -10.25 -20.40 -17.59
C ILE A 471 -9.04 -20.01 -16.74
N PHE A 472 -9.30 -19.51 -15.53
CA PHE A 472 -8.23 -19.23 -14.58
C PHE A 472 -7.98 -20.46 -13.73
N THR A 473 -6.77 -21.01 -13.82
CA THR A 473 -6.46 -22.28 -13.16
C THR A 473 -5.00 -22.44 -12.76
N ASN A 474 -4.74 -23.21 -11.71
CA ASN A 474 -3.42 -23.70 -11.32
C ASN A 474 -3.20 -25.17 -11.72
N VAL A 475 -3.97 -25.69 -12.67
CA VAL A 475 -3.86 -27.07 -13.17
C VAL A 475 -2.60 -27.25 -14.03
N PHE A 476 -1.88 -28.35 -13.79
CA PHE A 476 -0.72 -28.78 -14.58
C PHE A 476 -0.64 -30.31 -14.74
N THR A 477 -1.64 -31.06 -14.29
CA THR A 477 -1.67 -32.53 -14.36
C THR A 477 -2.72 -33.01 -15.36
N ALA A 478 -2.53 -34.20 -15.94
CA ALA A 478 -3.49 -34.77 -16.89
C ALA A 478 -4.89 -34.97 -16.27
N GLU A 479 -4.97 -35.39 -15.01
CA GLU A 479 -6.22 -35.51 -14.26
C GLU A 479 -6.89 -34.14 -14.03
N GLY A 480 -6.09 -33.09 -13.77
CA GLY A 480 -6.62 -31.73 -13.64
C GLY A 480 -7.15 -31.20 -14.98
N TYR A 481 -6.44 -31.44 -16.09
CA TYR A 481 -6.90 -31.04 -17.42
C TYR A 481 -8.13 -31.83 -17.87
N HIS A 482 -8.22 -33.11 -17.54
CA HIS A 482 -9.43 -33.91 -17.76
C HIS A 482 -10.63 -33.27 -17.07
N ARG A 483 -10.53 -32.94 -15.78
CA ARG A 483 -11.58 -32.20 -15.05
C ARG A 483 -11.91 -30.87 -15.70
N LEU A 484 -10.91 -30.11 -16.13
CA LEU A 484 -11.09 -28.82 -16.80
C LEU A 484 -11.90 -28.97 -18.09
N PHE A 485 -11.54 -29.89 -18.98
CA PHE A 485 -12.26 -30.10 -20.24
C PHE A 485 -13.67 -30.64 -20.02
N SER A 486 -13.86 -31.60 -19.11
CA SER A 486 -15.18 -32.14 -18.80
C SER A 486 -16.11 -31.05 -18.22
N SER A 487 -15.61 -30.23 -17.30
CA SER A 487 -16.35 -29.09 -16.74
C SER A 487 -16.68 -28.05 -17.84
N LEU A 488 -15.72 -27.75 -18.72
CA LEU A 488 -15.92 -26.84 -19.84
C LEU A 488 -17.02 -27.33 -20.81
N PHE A 489 -16.99 -28.60 -21.22
CA PHE A 489 -17.99 -29.13 -22.16
C PHE A 489 -19.40 -29.12 -21.55
N GLN A 490 -19.50 -29.41 -20.25
CA GLN A 490 -20.75 -29.28 -19.51
C GLN A 490 -21.24 -27.83 -19.48
N ILE A 491 -20.38 -26.88 -19.14
CA ILE A 491 -20.74 -25.45 -19.10
C ILE A 491 -21.18 -24.95 -20.48
N ILE A 492 -20.50 -25.35 -21.55
CA ILE A 492 -20.90 -24.98 -22.93
C ILE A 492 -22.33 -25.47 -23.21
N ARG A 493 -22.67 -26.70 -22.81
CA ARG A 493 -24.02 -27.24 -22.96
C ARG A 493 -25.05 -26.46 -22.15
N GLU A 494 -24.75 -26.17 -20.89
CA GLU A 494 -25.63 -25.42 -19.98
C GLU A 494 -25.90 -24.00 -20.48
N VAL A 495 -24.86 -23.31 -20.98
CA VAL A 495 -24.95 -21.91 -21.42
C VAL A 495 -25.50 -21.77 -22.84
N SER A 496 -25.09 -22.63 -23.78
CA SER A 496 -25.54 -22.54 -25.17
C SER A 496 -26.83 -23.30 -25.46
N GLY A 497 -27.23 -24.23 -24.58
CA GLY A 497 -28.32 -25.18 -24.79
C GLY A 497 -27.96 -26.37 -25.69
N GLN A 498 -26.75 -26.41 -26.24
CA GLN A 498 -26.28 -27.47 -27.13
C GLN A 498 -24.92 -28.00 -26.68
N SER A 499 -24.75 -29.32 -26.70
CA SER A 499 -23.44 -29.92 -26.46
C SER A 499 -22.48 -29.52 -27.58
N ILE A 500 -21.22 -29.26 -27.23
CA ILE A 500 -20.16 -29.15 -28.23
C ILE A 500 -20.07 -30.47 -29.01
N GLN A 501 -19.88 -30.38 -30.32
CA GLN A 501 -19.79 -31.54 -31.21
C GLN A 501 -18.41 -31.60 -31.83
N PHE A 502 -17.93 -32.82 -32.02
CA PHE A 502 -16.63 -33.13 -32.59
C PHE A 502 -16.82 -33.97 -33.85
N ARG A 503 -16.20 -33.56 -34.96
CA ARG A 503 -16.46 -34.13 -36.29
C ARG A 503 -16.15 -35.62 -36.38
N HIS A 504 -15.10 -36.09 -35.71
CA HIS A 504 -14.71 -37.50 -35.71
C HIS A 504 -15.59 -38.40 -34.84
N ILE A 505 -16.39 -37.81 -33.94
CA ILE A 505 -17.33 -38.54 -33.07
C ILE A 505 -18.76 -38.43 -33.61
N HIS A 506 -19.17 -37.23 -34.05
CA HIS A 506 -20.57 -36.90 -34.34
C HIS A 506 -20.83 -36.59 -35.83
N GLY A 507 -19.79 -36.58 -36.69
CA GLY A 507 -19.90 -36.21 -38.10
C GLY A 507 -20.04 -34.70 -38.38
N SER A 508 -20.13 -33.86 -37.34
CA SER A 508 -20.26 -32.40 -37.45
C SER A 508 -19.59 -31.67 -36.29
N GLY A 509 -19.49 -30.34 -36.36
CA GLY A 509 -18.86 -29.50 -35.35
C GLY A 509 -17.35 -29.36 -35.52
N ILE A 510 -16.65 -29.24 -34.39
CA ILE A 510 -15.21 -28.98 -34.32
C ILE A 510 -14.44 -30.12 -35.01
N GLY A 511 -13.71 -29.78 -36.06
CA GLY A 511 -12.83 -30.70 -36.77
C GLY A 511 -11.38 -30.65 -36.27
N CYS A 512 -10.99 -29.59 -35.55
CA CYS A 512 -9.60 -29.42 -35.10
C CYS A 512 -9.48 -28.53 -33.87
N ILE A 513 -8.54 -28.88 -32.98
CA ILE A 513 -8.09 -28.06 -31.86
C ILE A 513 -6.59 -27.81 -32.05
N LEU A 514 -6.20 -26.54 -32.09
CA LEU A 514 -4.79 -26.14 -32.16
C LEU A 514 -4.28 -25.86 -30.74
N ALA A 515 -3.21 -26.51 -30.31
CA ALA A 515 -2.66 -26.28 -28.98
C ALA A 515 -1.13 -26.38 -28.96
N ASP A 516 -0.55 -25.98 -27.83
CA ASP A 516 0.80 -26.37 -27.47
C ASP A 516 0.86 -27.85 -27.10
N LEU A 517 1.93 -28.54 -27.53
CA LEU A 517 2.15 -29.97 -27.28
C LEU A 517 2.50 -30.28 -25.81
N ASP A 518 1.73 -29.75 -24.86
CA ASP A 518 1.82 -30.13 -23.46
C ASP A 518 1.18 -31.51 -23.26
N ALA A 519 2.00 -32.49 -22.84
CA ALA A 519 1.57 -33.87 -22.74
C ALA A 519 0.45 -34.10 -21.72
N ALA A 520 0.43 -33.32 -20.62
CA ALA A 520 -0.60 -33.41 -19.61
C ALA A 520 -1.93 -32.85 -20.14
N GLN A 521 -1.90 -31.70 -20.81
CA GLN A 521 -3.06 -31.10 -21.46
C GLN A 521 -3.64 -32.00 -22.55
N ALA A 522 -2.80 -32.52 -23.43
CA ALA A 522 -3.21 -33.43 -24.50
C ALA A 522 -3.88 -34.69 -23.93
N LYS A 523 -3.26 -35.32 -22.93
CA LYS A 523 -3.85 -36.50 -22.27
C LYS A 523 -5.18 -36.15 -21.59
N GLY A 524 -5.26 -35.02 -20.90
CA GLY A 524 -6.51 -34.57 -20.26
C GLY A 524 -7.65 -34.35 -21.27
N LEU A 525 -7.36 -33.75 -22.43
CA LEU A 525 -8.32 -33.61 -23.52
C LEU A 525 -8.77 -34.97 -24.07
N GLY A 526 -7.82 -35.88 -24.32
CA GLY A 526 -8.13 -37.22 -24.82
C GLY A 526 -9.04 -38.00 -23.87
N LEU A 527 -8.80 -37.90 -22.56
CA LEU A 527 -9.66 -38.52 -21.54
C LEU A 527 -11.07 -37.92 -21.54
N ALA A 528 -11.20 -36.59 -21.64
CA ALA A 528 -12.50 -35.93 -21.73
C ALA A 528 -13.27 -36.32 -23.01
N LEU A 529 -12.57 -36.58 -24.12
CA LEU A 529 -13.19 -37.07 -25.36
C LEU A 529 -13.59 -38.54 -25.26
N HIS A 530 -12.78 -39.37 -24.58
CA HIS A 530 -13.13 -40.76 -24.30
C HIS A 530 -14.38 -40.89 -23.45
N ASP A 531 -14.62 -39.97 -22.51
CA ASP A 531 -15.88 -39.90 -21.75
C ASP A 531 -17.10 -39.58 -22.64
N LEU A 532 -16.89 -38.97 -23.82
CA LEU A 532 -17.95 -38.71 -24.79
C LEU A 532 -18.17 -39.87 -25.76
N ASP A 533 -17.11 -40.62 -26.09
CA ASP A 533 -17.15 -41.77 -27.00
C ASP A 533 -16.16 -42.85 -26.52
N HIS A 534 -16.68 -43.88 -25.86
CA HIS A 534 -15.85 -44.97 -25.33
C HIS A 534 -15.35 -45.95 -26.40
N GLU A 535 -15.76 -45.83 -27.67
CA GLU A 535 -15.35 -46.77 -28.72
C GLU A 535 -13.88 -46.63 -29.09
N LYS A 536 -13.26 -45.47 -28.85
CA LYS A 536 -11.87 -45.16 -29.19
C LYS A 536 -11.07 -44.89 -27.93
N SER A 537 -9.77 -45.21 -27.95
CA SER A 537 -8.89 -44.84 -26.84
C SER A 537 -8.68 -43.32 -26.81
N TRP A 538 -8.24 -42.81 -25.66
CA TRP A 538 -7.93 -41.38 -25.54
C TRP A 538 -6.82 -40.95 -26.51
N GLU A 539 -5.83 -41.82 -26.79
CA GLU A 539 -4.79 -41.57 -27.80
C GLU A 539 -5.42 -41.46 -29.20
N THR A 540 -6.27 -42.41 -29.56
CA THR A 540 -6.95 -42.43 -30.86
C THR A 540 -7.81 -41.19 -31.06
N HIS A 541 -8.49 -40.67 -30.04
CA HIS A 541 -9.22 -39.41 -30.20
C HIS A 541 -8.32 -38.23 -30.56
N LEU A 542 -7.12 -38.15 -29.97
CA LEU A 542 -6.21 -37.04 -30.22
C LEU A 542 -5.72 -37.01 -31.66
N THR A 543 -5.56 -38.17 -32.30
CA THR A 543 -5.10 -38.24 -33.70
C THR A 543 -6.09 -37.61 -34.67
N PHE A 544 -7.39 -37.63 -34.34
CA PHE A 544 -8.41 -37.02 -35.18
C PHE A 544 -8.56 -35.51 -34.99
N ILE A 545 -8.21 -34.98 -33.81
CA ILE A 545 -8.63 -33.63 -33.42
C ILE A 545 -7.51 -32.68 -33.03
N LEU A 546 -6.46 -33.16 -32.36
CA LEU A 546 -5.43 -32.29 -31.80
C LEU A 546 -4.31 -32.06 -32.82
N LYS A 547 -4.04 -30.80 -33.13
CA LYS A 547 -2.92 -30.41 -34.01
C LYS A 547 -2.04 -29.35 -33.33
N THR A 548 -0.76 -29.37 -33.67
CA THR A 548 0.19 -28.38 -33.19
C THR A 548 -0.02 -27.03 -33.86
N CYS A 549 -0.04 -25.94 -33.10
CA CYS A 549 -0.03 -24.60 -33.66
C CYS A 549 1.31 -24.30 -34.37
N LEU A 550 1.27 -23.81 -35.62
CA LEU A 550 2.48 -23.51 -36.41
C LEU A 550 3.35 -22.40 -35.78
N VAL A 551 2.72 -21.41 -35.14
CA VAL A 551 3.46 -20.32 -34.46
C VAL A 551 4.25 -20.87 -33.29
N HIS A 552 3.65 -21.77 -32.52
CA HIS A 552 4.32 -22.40 -31.39
C HIS A 552 5.36 -23.43 -31.82
N PHE A 553 5.10 -24.15 -32.91
CA PHE A 553 6.09 -25.00 -33.58
C PHE A 553 7.35 -24.20 -33.95
N GLU A 554 7.21 -23.07 -34.65
CA GLU A 554 8.32 -22.20 -35.02
C GLU A 554 9.04 -21.61 -33.80
N ARG A 555 8.31 -21.13 -32.80
CA ARG A 555 8.90 -20.59 -31.56
C ARG A 555 9.71 -21.65 -30.84
N ASN A 556 9.17 -22.86 -30.68
CA ASN A 556 9.86 -23.98 -30.04
C ASN A 556 11.10 -24.39 -30.84
N LEU A 557 11.02 -24.44 -32.16
CA LEU A 557 12.16 -24.76 -33.04
C LEU A 557 13.26 -23.69 -32.95
N PHE A 558 12.88 -22.42 -32.88
CA PHE A 558 13.82 -21.30 -32.77
C PHE A 558 14.74 -21.45 -31.55
N HIS A 559 14.17 -21.81 -30.39
CA HIS A 559 14.91 -21.96 -29.13
C HIS A 559 15.78 -23.21 -29.03
N LYS A 560 15.69 -24.15 -29.97
CA LYS A 560 16.56 -25.34 -29.99
C LYS A 560 17.95 -25.00 -30.54
N THR A 561 18.97 -25.68 -30.04
CA THR A 561 20.38 -25.52 -30.44
C THR A 561 20.74 -26.21 -31.75
N PHE A 562 19.74 -26.66 -32.52
CA PHE A 562 19.92 -27.31 -33.81
C PHE A 562 20.59 -26.42 -34.84
N THR A 563 21.31 -27.07 -35.75
CA THR A 563 21.92 -26.39 -36.90
C THR A 563 20.84 -25.79 -37.82
N ILE A 564 21.24 -24.78 -38.60
CA ILE A 564 20.32 -24.11 -39.53
C ILE A 564 19.76 -25.09 -40.56
N SER A 565 20.57 -26.03 -41.04
CA SER A 565 20.16 -27.11 -41.95
C SER A 565 19.06 -27.97 -41.35
N THR A 566 19.25 -28.44 -40.11
CA THR A 566 18.25 -29.23 -39.38
C THR A 566 16.96 -28.46 -39.17
N LYS A 567 17.04 -27.19 -38.74
CA LYS A 567 15.85 -26.33 -38.58
C LYS A 567 15.11 -26.17 -39.90
N ASN A 568 15.81 -25.99 -41.02
CA ASN A 568 15.19 -25.85 -42.34
C ASN A 568 14.52 -27.14 -42.83
N LEU A 569 15.08 -28.32 -42.51
CA LEU A 569 14.41 -29.61 -42.77
C LEU A 569 13.15 -29.76 -41.93
N ILE A 570 13.21 -29.43 -40.64
CA ILE A 570 12.05 -29.48 -39.73
C ILE A 570 10.93 -28.55 -40.21
N ARG A 571 11.26 -27.36 -40.74
CA ARG A 571 10.28 -26.41 -41.31
C ARG A 571 9.56 -26.89 -42.56
N GLN A 572 10.07 -27.91 -43.23
CA GLN A 572 9.43 -28.47 -44.42
C GLN A 572 8.30 -29.45 -44.06
N ILE A 573 8.33 -30.04 -42.85
CA ILE A 573 7.35 -31.03 -42.40
C ILE A 573 5.90 -30.52 -42.54
N PRO A 574 5.53 -29.31 -42.07
CA PRO A 574 4.14 -28.84 -42.17
C PRO A 574 3.63 -28.65 -43.61
N ASN A 575 4.55 -28.51 -44.57
CA ASN A 575 4.24 -28.30 -45.99
C ASN A 575 4.37 -29.58 -46.82
N ALA A 576 4.66 -30.72 -46.18
CA ALA A 576 4.74 -32.00 -46.87
C ALA A 576 3.37 -32.40 -47.41
N THR A 577 3.35 -32.85 -48.66
CA THR A 577 2.12 -33.15 -49.42
C THR A 577 1.73 -34.63 -49.36
N SER A 578 2.59 -35.51 -48.83
CA SER A 578 2.32 -36.93 -48.67
C SER A 578 3.02 -37.54 -47.44
N LYS A 579 2.57 -38.74 -47.02
CA LYS A 579 3.17 -39.53 -45.94
C LYS A 579 4.63 -39.85 -46.23
N GLU A 580 4.90 -40.23 -47.48
CA GLU A 580 6.23 -40.62 -47.95
C GLU A 580 7.18 -39.43 -47.84
N GLN A 581 6.73 -38.23 -48.26
CA GLN A 581 7.53 -37.02 -48.14
C GLN A 581 7.83 -36.66 -46.67
N VAL A 582 6.87 -36.88 -45.77
CA VAL A 582 7.12 -36.73 -44.33
C VAL A 582 8.17 -37.74 -43.88
N HIS A 583 8.02 -39.03 -44.20
CA HIS A 583 8.99 -40.06 -43.83
C HIS A 583 10.40 -39.78 -44.35
N ASP A 584 10.54 -39.30 -45.57
CA ASP A 584 11.83 -38.92 -46.16
C ASP A 584 12.47 -37.73 -45.43
N LEU A 585 11.69 -36.68 -45.13
CA LEU A 585 12.15 -35.55 -44.34
C LEU A 585 12.57 -35.98 -42.93
N LEU A 586 11.82 -36.90 -42.34
CA LEU A 586 12.08 -37.44 -41.01
C LEU A 586 13.39 -38.22 -40.95
N GLN A 587 13.66 -39.06 -41.95
CA GLN A 587 14.93 -39.76 -42.08
C GLN A 587 16.09 -38.77 -42.25
N GLN A 588 15.93 -37.78 -43.13
CA GLN A 588 16.94 -36.74 -43.35
C GLN A 588 17.26 -35.95 -42.07
N ILE A 589 16.25 -35.67 -41.23
CA ILE A 589 16.44 -34.99 -39.95
C ILE A 589 17.18 -35.89 -38.95
N GLU A 590 16.84 -37.19 -38.87
CA GLU A 590 17.56 -38.14 -38.01
C GLU A 590 19.04 -38.24 -38.39
N ASP A 591 19.33 -38.23 -39.69
CA ASP A 591 20.68 -38.31 -40.24
C ASP A 591 21.54 -37.06 -39.93
N THR A 592 20.94 -35.94 -39.52
CA THR A 592 21.70 -34.74 -39.11
C THR A 592 22.49 -34.92 -37.81
N ASN A 593 22.12 -35.91 -36.98
CA ASN A 593 22.79 -36.22 -35.69
C ASN A 593 22.93 -35.04 -34.71
N ASP A 594 22.07 -34.02 -34.80
CA ASP A 594 22.07 -32.92 -33.82
C ASP A 594 21.75 -33.43 -32.40
N GLU A 595 22.45 -32.89 -31.39
CA GLU A 595 22.24 -33.27 -29.99
C GLU A 595 20.79 -32.97 -29.56
N GLY A 596 20.07 -34.01 -29.10
CA GLY A 596 18.67 -33.90 -28.72
C GLY A 596 17.66 -34.07 -29.87
N ILE A 597 18.10 -34.32 -31.11
CA ILE A 597 17.21 -34.54 -32.27
C ILE A 597 16.26 -35.71 -32.03
N LYS A 598 16.77 -36.84 -31.49
CA LYS A 598 15.99 -38.05 -31.19
C LYS A 598 14.85 -37.79 -30.20
N GLY A 599 15.03 -36.85 -29.27
CA GLY A 599 13.97 -36.45 -28.33
C GLY A 599 12.86 -35.63 -29.01
N ILE A 600 13.21 -34.82 -30.02
CA ILE A 600 12.24 -34.06 -30.83
C ILE A 600 11.51 -34.97 -31.81
N LEU A 601 12.22 -35.90 -32.45
CA LEU A 601 11.59 -36.95 -33.26
C LEU A 601 10.57 -37.70 -32.38
N PHE A 602 10.91 -38.08 -31.15
CA PHE A 602 9.95 -38.74 -30.26
C PHE A 602 8.66 -37.92 -29.96
N ILE A 603 8.77 -36.60 -29.75
CA ILE A 603 7.63 -35.70 -29.44
C ILE A 603 6.77 -35.43 -30.69
N TYR A 604 7.38 -35.15 -31.84
CA TYR A 604 6.66 -34.90 -33.09
C TYR A 604 6.11 -36.20 -33.71
N PHE A 605 6.79 -37.33 -33.54
CA PHE A 605 6.45 -38.58 -34.23
C PHE A 605 5.27 -39.31 -33.61
N ARG A 606 5.07 -39.27 -32.29
CA ARG A 606 3.86 -39.92 -31.72
C ARG A 606 2.58 -39.17 -32.13
N SER A 607 2.73 -37.88 -32.44
CA SER A 607 1.69 -37.01 -33.01
C SER A 607 1.59 -37.09 -34.54
N LEU A 608 2.39 -37.91 -35.24
CA LEU A 608 2.39 -38.00 -36.71
C LEU A 608 2.29 -39.43 -37.23
N LYS A 609 2.80 -40.44 -36.50
CA LYS A 609 2.70 -41.86 -36.87
C LYS A 609 1.27 -42.41 -36.83
N GLU A 610 0.35 -41.74 -36.15
CA GLU A 610 -1.08 -42.07 -36.16
C GLU A 610 -1.94 -40.96 -36.79
N LEU A 611 -1.31 -39.92 -37.35
CA LEU A 611 -1.96 -38.65 -37.72
C LEU A 611 -1.98 -38.38 -39.23
N ILE A 612 -1.70 -39.41 -40.04
CA ILE A 612 -1.98 -39.43 -41.48
C ILE A 612 -2.56 -40.80 -41.84
#